data_AF-A0A135VB37-F1
#
_entry.id   AF-A0A135VB37-F1
#
_cell.length_a   1.000
_cell.length_b   1.000
_cell.length_c   1.000
_cell.angle_alpha   90.00
_cell.angle_beta   90.00
_cell.angle_gamma   90.00
#
_symmetry.space_group_name_H-M   'P 1'
#
loop_
_entity.id
_entity.type
_entity.pdbx_description
1 polymer ?
#
loop_
_entity_poly.entity_id
_entity_poly.type
_entity_poly.pdbx_seq_one_letter_code
_entity_poly.pdbx_strand_id
1 'polypeptide(L)'
;MVAELGGSYDERQVLRMLDHLMEDDVIETLSPEKRRILLVKQALEISLRVAEDINRAQAAQAMRSVVDRSVTPETLGQLRFVDNSWAVDFDFKLLEGLSYRRLMLLYGEWMKILAQFVAALERENLYVFIAVVTEEFHDRIVNRYAARDLMGLEEFSFWLETLSTDILSQPRVIRTGSLEATVNDGAEELAYLLVTRGQVIHGQERISRICTTAGVPLTDVPPDFWVGWQKAESIDRLMTEYAKLGHASRLTLLILSRQLGVSLPRDIAF
;
A
#
# COMPACT_ATOMS: atom_id res chain seq x y z
N MET A 1 -33.80 18.22 9.86
CA MET A 1 -33.31 17.97 8.49
C MET A 1 -32.90 16.51 8.22
N VAL A 2 -33.14 15.57 9.15
CA VAL A 2 -33.10 14.10 8.91
C VAL A 2 -34.52 13.50 8.89
N ALA A 3 -35.50 14.20 9.48
CA ALA A 3 -36.89 13.76 9.55
C ALA A 3 -37.66 13.83 8.21
N GLU A 4 -37.15 14.52 7.19
CA GLU A 4 -37.83 14.70 5.90
C GLU A 4 -37.41 13.66 4.82
N LEU A 5 -36.47 12.76 5.13
CA LEU A 5 -36.01 11.72 4.19
C LEU A 5 -36.77 10.37 4.35
N GLY A 6 -37.69 10.26 5.32
CA GLY A 6 -38.39 9.02 5.67
C GLY A 6 -39.54 8.60 4.74
N GLY A 7 -39.72 9.26 3.60
CA GLY A 7 -40.90 9.06 2.75
C GLY A 7 -40.73 8.18 1.51
N SER A 8 -39.50 7.92 1.05
CA SER A 8 -39.30 7.37 -0.30
C SER A 8 -38.14 6.39 -0.48
N TYR A 9 -37.48 5.97 0.60
CA TYR A 9 -36.36 5.01 0.52
C TYR A 9 -36.67 3.76 1.35
N ASP A 10 -36.44 2.59 0.73
CA ASP A 10 -36.58 1.28 1.38
C ASP A 10 -35.71 1.26 2.64
N GLU A 11 -36.25 0.78 3.76
CA GLU A 11 -35.60 0.79 5.08
C GLU A 11 -34.21 0.13 5.04
N ARG A 12 -34.03 -0.84 4.13
CA ARG A 12 -32.74 -1.49 3.83
C ARG A 12 -31.74 -0.59 3.12
N GLN A 13 -32.19 0.35 2.28
CA GLN A 13 -31.31 1.34 1.65
C GLN A 13 -30.86 2.39 2.66
N VAL A 14 -31.74 2.81 3.56
CA VAL A 14 -31.39 3.73 4.66
C VAL A 14 -30.41 3.07 5.64
N LEU A 15 -30.62 1.80 5.98
CA LEU A 15 -29.69 1.03 6.83
C LEU A 15 -28.34 0.80 6.14
N ARG A 16 -28.29 0.45 4.85
CA ARG A 16 -27.01 0.35 4.12
C ARG A 16 -26.32 1.71 3.98
N MET A 17 -27.08 2.79 3.81
CA MET A 17 -26.53 4.13 3.72
C MET A 17 -26.01 4.60 5.09
N LEU A 18 -26.66 4.19 6.19
CA LEU A 18 -26.16 4.39 7.56
C LEU A 18 -24.95 3.49 7.88
N ASP A 19 -24.93 2.23 7.45
CA ASP A 19 -23.76 1.35 7.60
C ASP A 19 -22.57 1.88 6.79
N HIS A 20 -22.82 2.39 5.58
CA HIS A 20 -21.81 3.02 4.72
C HIS A 20 -21.31 4.35 5.31
N LEU A 21 -22.21 5.22 5.78
CA LEU A 21 -21.86 6.47 6.49
C LEU A 21 -21.15 6.18 7.81
N MET A 22 -21.54 5.13 8.54
CA MET A 22 -20.84 4.69 9.74
C MET A 22 -19.46 4.12 9.42
N GLU A 23 -19.29 3.34 8.34
CA GLU A 23 -17.98 2.80 7.96
C GLU A 23 -16.99 3.86 7.46
N ASP A 24 -17.47 4.93 6.81
CA ASP A 24 -16.64 6.01 6.29
C ASP A 24 -16.41 7.13 7.33
N ASP A 25 -17.42 7.53 8.12
CA ASP A 25 -17.25 8.51 9.21
C ASP A 25 -16.46 7.92 10.40
N VAL A 26 -16.55 6.60 10.67
CA VAL A 26 -15.76 5.97 11.76
C VAL A 26 -14.26 6.10 11.51
N ILE A 27 -13.81 6.04 10.25
CA ILE A 27 -12.39 6.26 9.92
C ILE A 27 -12.00 7.70 10.26
N GLU A 28 -12.81 8.69 9.88
CA GLU A 28 -12.50 10.11 10.15
C GLU A 28 -12.46 10.44 11.64
N THR A 29 -13.24 9.75 12.48
CA THR A 29 -13.21 9.93 13.94
C THR A 29 -11.93 9.42 14.63
N LEU A 30 -11.17 8.53 13.98
CA LEU A 30 -9.92 8.01 14.52
C LEU A 30 -8.78 9.05 14.42
N SER A 31 -7.79 8.95 15.31
CA SER A 31 -6.55 9.71 15.12
C SER A 31 -5.80 9.21 13.86
N PRO A 32 -4.95 10.02 13.23
CA PRO A 32 -4.18 9.62 12.05
C PRO A 32 -3.40 8.31 12.26
N GLU A 33 -2.83 8.10 13.44
CA GLU A 33 -2.05 6.91 13.78
C GLU A 33 -2.94 5.68 13.89
N LYS A 34 -4.13 5.82 14.47
CA LYS A 34 -5.12 4.74 14.55
C LYS A 34 -5.63 4.36 13.15
N ARG A 35 -5.85 5.34 12.26
CA ARG A 35 -6.19 5.10 10.84
C ARG A 35 -5.09 4.33 10.11
N ARG A 36 -3.82 4.65 10.35
CA ARG A 36 -2.69 3.89 9.78
C ARG A 36 -2.65 2.46 10.27
N ILE A 37 -2.91 2.22 11.55
CA ILE A 37 -3.02 0.85 12.09
C ILE A 37 -4.19 0.11 11.43
N LEU A 38 -5.36 0.77 11.29
CA LEU A 38 -6.52 0.19 10.61
C LEU A 38 -6.18 -0.22 9.17
N LEU A 39 -5.51 0.67 8.44
CA LEU A 39 -5.11 0.44 7.07
C LEU A 39 -4.20 -0.78 6.94
N VAL A 40 -3.20 -0.94 7.82
CA VAL A 40 -2.30 -2.10 7.74
C VAL A 40 -3.00 -3.40 8.14
N LYS A 41 -3.93 -3.33 9.11
CA LYS A 41 -4.81 -4.46 9.43
C LYS A 41 -5.65 -4.88 8.23
N GLN A 42 -6.23 -3.93 7.51
CA GLN A 42 -7.02 -4.21 6.31
C GLN A 42 -6.15 -4.76 5.19
N ALA A 43 -4.94 -4.21 4.99
CA ALA A 43 -3.96 -4.74 4.05
C ALA A 43 -3.60 -6.20 4.36
N LEU A 44 -3.42 -6.55 5.64
CA LEU A 44 -3.21 -7.94 6.06
C LEU A 44 -4.43 -8.83 5.85
N GLU A 45 -5.63 -8.36 6.19
CA GLU A 45 -6.87 -9.12 5.98
C GLU A 45 -7.08 -9.41 4.49
N ILE A 46 -6.92 -8.41 3.61
CA ILE A 46 -6.97 -8.59 2.15
C ILE A 46 -5.93 -9.62 1.71
N SER A 47 -4.68 -9.46 2.14
CA SER A 47 -3.60 -10.40 1.82
C SER A 47 -3.91 -11.83 2.30
N LEU A 48 -4.47 -11.99 3.49
CA LEU A 48 -4.85 -13.29 4.02
C LEU A 48 -5.93 -13.94 3.16
N ARG A 49 -6.99 -13.21 2.79
CA ARG A 49 -8.07 -13.76 1.96
C ARG A 49 -7.60 -14.16 0.58
N VAL A 50 -6.83 -13.30 -0.09
CA VAL A 50 -6.25 -13.63 -1.40
C VAL A 50 -5.34 -14.85 -1.33
N ALA A 51 -4.49 -14.94 -0.30
CA ALA A 51 -3.64 -16.12 -0.11
C ALA A 51 -4.44 -17.38 0.21
N GLU A 52 -5.52 -17.26 0.99
CA GLU A 52 -6.40 -18.39 1.32
C GLU A 52 -7.17 -18.92 0.09
N ASP A 53 -7.56 -18.02 -0.82
CA ASP A 53 -8.23 -18.38 -2.07
C ASP A 53 -7.29 -19.09 -3.05
N ILE A 54 -6.00 -18.73 -3.04
CA ILE A 54 -4.97 -19.40 -3.86
C ILE A 54 -4.57 -20.74 -3.23
N ASN A 55 -4.18 -20.73 -1.95
CA ASN A 55 -3.76 -21.91 -1.21
C ASN A 55 -3.97 -21.74 0.31
N ARG A 56 -5.17 -22.12 0.78
CA ARG A 56 -5.56 -22.05 2.19
C ARG A 56 -4.59 -22.73 3.17
N ALA A 57 -4.09 -23.91 2.83
CA ALA A 57 -3.21 -24.65 3.73
C ALA A 57 -1.88 -23.91 3.94
N GLN A 58 -1.30 -23.40 2.85
CA GLN A 58 -0.12 -22.55 2.89
C GLN A 58 -0.38 -21.25 3.65
N ALA A 59 -1.46 -20.53 3.35
CA ALA A 59 -1.76 -19.27 4.01
C ALA A 59 -1.87 -19.45 5.54
N ALA A 60 -2.53 -20.53 5.97
CA ALA A 60 -2.63 -20.89 7.38
C ALA A 60 -1.26 -21.21 8.00
N GLN A 61 -0.38 -21.94 7.29
CA GLN A 61 0.97 -22.25 7.74
C GLN A 61 1.88 -21.02 7.82
N ALA A 62 1.84 -20.16 6.80
CA ALA A 62 2.57 -18.90 6.74
C ALA A 62 2.19 -18.02 7.94
N MET A 63 0.89 -17.83 8.18
CA MET A 63 0.42 -17.00 9.28
C MET A 63 0.74 -17.59 10.66
N ARG A 64 0.65 -18.93 10.83
CA ARG A 64 1.14 -19.60 12.05
C ARG A 64 2.62 -19.28 12.30
N SER A 65 3.46 -19.40 11.28
CA SER A 65 4.90 -19.08 11.43
C SER A 65 5.15 -17.61 11.79
N VAL A 66 4.30 -16.67 11.37
CA VAL A 66 4.44 -15.26 11.74
C VAL A 66 4.04 -15.06 13.19
N VAL A 67 2.91 -15.64 13.61
CA VAL A 67 2.42 -15.57 14.99
C VAL A 67 3.44 -16.14 15.97
N ASP A 68 4.04 -17.30 15.65
CA ASP A 68 5.04 -17.95 16.50
C ASP A 68 6.33 -17.12 16.67
N ARG A 69 6.62 -16.21 15.74
CA ARG A 69 7.80 -15.33 15.77
C ARG A 69 7.52 -13.94 16.33
N SER A 70 6.26 -13.55 16.42
CA SER A 70 5.88 -12.24 16.94
C SER A 70 5.91 -12.24 18.47
N VAL A 71 6.37 -11.14 19.06
CA VAL A 71 6.55 -11.00 20.51
C VAL A 71 5.67 -9.90 21.10
N THR A 72 4.72 -9.38 20.32
CA THR A 72 3.89 -8.23 20.69
C THR A 72 2.46 -8.71 21.04
N PRO A 73 2.11 -8.84 22.33
CA PRO A 73 0.83 -9.43 22.73
C PRO A 73 -0.38 -8.64 22.23
N GLU A 74 -0.28 -7.31 22.11
CA GLU A 74 -1.38 -6.47 21.65
C GLU A 74 -1.75 -6.74 20.20
N THR A 75 -0.77 -6.99 19.33
CA THR A 75 -1.04 -7.36 17.93
C THR A 75 -1.50 -8.82 17.83
N LEU A 76 -0.91 -9.71 18.63
CA LEU A 76 -1.27 -11.14 18.63
C LEU A 76 -2.69 -11.38 19.15
N GLY A 77 -3.13 -10.64 20.17
CA GLY A 77 -4.50 -10.73 20.70
C GLY A 77 -5.57 -10.30 19.70
N GLN A 78 -5.17 -9.63 18.61
CA GLN A 78 -6.05 -9.20 17.52
C GLN A 78 -5.96 -10.10 16.30
N LEU A 79 -5.28 -11.24 16.40
CA LEU A 79 -5.24 -12.28 15.36
C LEU A 79 -5.94 -13.52 15.90
N ARG A 80 -6.95 -14.00 15.18
CA ARG A 80 -7.77 -15.15 15.61
C ARG A 80 -7.76 -16.23 14.56
N PHE A 81 -7.64 -17.47 14.98
CA PHE A 81 -7.80 -18.63 14.11
C PHE A 81 -9.16 -19.28 14.41
N VAL A 82 -10.11 -19.13 13.49
CA VAL A 82 -11.51 -19.58 13.64
C VAL A 82 -11.94 -20.28 12.36
N ASP A 83 -12.64 -21.41 12.49
CA ASP A 83 -13.17 -22.19 11.36
C ASP A 83 -12.14 -22.50 10.28
N ASN A 84 -10.91 -22.83 10.72
CA ASN A 84 -9.77 -23.13 9.86
C ASN A 84 -9.34 -21.98 8.94
N SER A 85 -9.59 -20.74 9.36
CA SER A 85 -9.16 -19.50 8.70
C SER A 85 -8.59 -18.52 9.72
N TRP A 86 -7.67 -17.67 9.28
CA TRP A 86 -7.22 -16.55 10.11
C TRP A 86 -8.14 -15.35 9.91
N ALA A 87 -8.32 -14.55 10.96
CA ALA A 87 -9.09 -13.32 10.91
C ALA A 87 -8.40 -12.24 11.74
N VAL A 88 -8.42 -11.01 11.22
CA VAL A 88 -7.94 -9.82 11.92
C VAL A 88 -9.09 -9.19 12.71
N ASP A 89 -8.88 -8.95 14.00
CA ASP A 89 -9.79 -8.20 14.85
C ASP A 89 -9.56 -6.69 14.68
N PHE A 90 -10.63 -5.99 14.28
CA PHE A 90 -10.62 -4.56 14.04
C PHE A 90 -11.02 -3.71 15.26
N ASP A 91 -11.27 -4.29 16.44
CA ASP A 91 -11.60 -3.51 17.64
C ASP A 91 -10.45 -2.54 18.03
N PHE A 92 -10.79 -1.27 18.27
CA PHE A 92 -9.88 -0.19 18.64
C PHE A 92 -9.74 0.02 20.15
N LYS A 93 -10.53 -0.67 20.98
CA LYS A 93 -10.46 -0.50 22.45
C LYS A 93 -9.06 -0.70 23.03
N LEU A 94 -8.29 -1.64 22.46
CA LEU A 94 -6.90 -1.91 22.87
C LEU A 94 -5.94 -0.75 22.53
N LEU A 95 -6.35 0.17 21.68
CA LEU A 95 -5.58 1.34 21.24
C LEU A 95 -5.99 2.62 21.98
N GLU A 96 -7.06 2.58 22.78
CA GLU A 96 -7.52 3.73 23.55
C GLU A 96 -6.56 4.08 24.69
N GLY A 97 -6.32 5.38 24.89
CA GLY A 97 -5.40 5.89 25.92
C GLY A 97 -3.91 5.65 25.65
N LEU A 98 -3.55 5.04 24.52
CA LEU A 98 -2.14 4.86 24.13
C LEU A 98 -1.52 6.18 23.64
N SER A 99 -0.26 6.39 23.99
CA SER A 99 0.53 7.52 23.46
C SER A 99 0.81 7.36 21.97
N TYR A 100 1.02 8.50 21.27
CA TYR A 100 1.48 8.53 19.87
C TYR A 100 2.65 7.56 19.62
N ARG A 101 3.67 7.60 20.47
CA ARG A 101 4.85 6.73 20.34
C ARG A 101 4.48 5.24 20.40
N ARG A 102 3.55 4.85 21.27
CA ARG A 102 3.12 3.44 21.37
C ARG A 102 2.29 3.04 20.15
N LEU A 103 1.42 3.92 19.66
CA LEU A 103 0.65 3.67 18.43
C LEU A 103 1.57 3.47 17.22
N MET A 104 2.60 4.31 17.05
CA MET A 104 3.54 4.14 15.95
C MET A 104 4.41 2.88 16.07
N LEU A 105 4.73 2.42 17.29
CA LEU A 105 5.37 1.11 17.48
C LEU A 105 4.43 -0.03 17.08
N LEU A 106 3.15 0.03 17.44
CA LEU A 106 2.16 -0.98 17.03
C LEU A 106 1.94 -0.98 15.52
N TYR A 107 1.91 0.19 14.88
CA TYR A 107 1.90 0.30 13.42
C TYR A 107 3.08 -0.44 12.79
N GLY A 108 4.30 -0.23 13.31
CA GLY A 108 5.49 -0.92 12.83
C GLY A 108 5.40 -2.45 13.00
N GLU A 109 4.85 -2.93 14.11
CA GLU A 109 4.64 -4.37 14.33
C GLU A 109 3.60 -4.95 13.35
N TRP A 110 2.51 -4.22 13.06
CA TRP A 110 1.54 -4.64 12.04
C TRP A 110 2.18 -4.70 10.64
N MET A 111 2.98 -3.70 10.26
CA MET A 111 3.69 -3.69 8.98
C MET A 111 4.66 -4.86 8.87
N LYS A 112 5.36 -5.17 9.96
CA LYS A 112 6.26 -6.32 10.05
C LYS A 112 5.52 -7.65 9.92
N ILE A 113 4.38 -7.81 10.59
CA ILE A 113 3.53 -9.01 10.46
C ILE A 113 3.10 -9.19 9.00
N LEU A 114 2.62 -8.12 8.37
CA LEU A 114 2.22 -8.12 6.96
C LEU A 114 3.38 -8.53 6.03
N ALA A 115 4.54 -7.91 6.18
CA ALA A 115 5.72 -8.22 5.37
C ALA A 115 6.18 -9.68 5.58
N GLN A 116 6.22 -10.16 6.83
CA GLN A 116 6.62 -11.52 7.15
C GLN A 116 5.62 -12.56 6.63
N PHE A 117 4.33 -12.24 6.65
CA PHE A 117 3.29 -13.11 6.10
C PHE A 117 3.50 -13.32 4.60
N VAL A 118 3.62 -12.23 3.83
CA VAL A 118 3.80 -12.35 2.38
C VAL A 118 5.13 -13.02 2.03
N ALA A 119 6.20 -12.73 2.76
CA ALA A 119 7.50 -13.38 2.56
C ALA A 119 7.49 -14.90 2.87
N ALA A 120 6.49 -15.39 3.61
CA ALA A 120 6.32 -16.81 3.92
C ALA A 120 5.45 -17.58 2.92
N LEU A 121 4.86 -16.90 1.92
CA LEU A 121 4.12 -17.55 0.83
C LEU A 121 5.08 -18.20 -0.17
N GLU A 122 4.65 -19.27 -0.85
CA GLU A 122 5.44 -19.88 -1.92
C GLU A 122 5.60 -18.91 -3.09
N ARG A 123 6.83 -18.86 -3.60
CA ARG A 123 7.21 -18.02 -4.72
C ARG A 123 6.40 -18.31 -5.99
N GLU A 124 6.00 -19.56 -6.20
CA GLU A 124 5.21 -19.97 -7.37
C GLU A 124 3.84 -19.31 -7.41
N ASN A 125 3.25 -19.03 -6.25
CA ASN A 125 1.93 -18.39 -6.13
C ASN A 125 2.02 -16.86 -6.05
N LEU A 126 3.22 -16.32 -5.80
CA LEU A 126 3.42 -14.90 -5.50
C LEU A 126 2.97 -13.99 -6.66
N TYR A 127 3.20 -14.42 -7.91
CA TYR A 127 2.76 -13.63 -9.08
C TYR A 127 1.23 -13.43 -9.10
N VAL A 128 0.48 -14.52 -8.94
CA VAL A 128 -1.00 -14.49 -8.91
C VAL A 128 -1.49 -13.73 -7.68
N PHE A 129 -0.87 -13.96 -6.53
CA PHE A 129 -1.17 -13.25 -5.29
C PHE A 129 -1.05 -11.73 -5.44
N ILE A 130 0.08 -11.24 -5.97
CA ILE A 130 0.31 -9.80 -6.14
C ILE A 130 -0.68 -9.20 -7.13
N ALA A 131 -1.03 -9.93 -8.20
CA ALA A 131 -2.03 -9.46 -9.16
C ALA A 131 -3.38 -9.17 -8.46
N VAL A 132 -3.93 -10.16 -7.76
CA VAL A 132 -5.23 -10.04 -7.09
C VAL A 132 -5.19 -9.03 -5.93
N VAL A 133 -4.10 -9.00 -5.15
CA VAL A 133 -3.94 -8.00 -4.07
C VAL A 133 -3.90 -6.58 -4.64
N THR A 134 -3.31 -6.37 -5.81
CA THR A 134 -3.24 -5.05 -6.44
C THR A 134 -4.63 -4.54 -6.82
N GLU A 135 -5.48 -5.41 -7.39
CA GLU A 135 -6.88 -5.13 -7.71
C GLU A 135 -7.67 -4.79 -6.43
N GLU A 136 -7.59 -5.65 -5.40
CA GLU A 136 -8.30 -5.44 -4.13
C GLU A 136 -7.86 -4.15 -3.41
N PHE A 137 -6.59 -3.76 -3.50
CA PHE A 137 -6.07 -2.54 -2.89
C PHE A 137 -6.60 -1.27 -3.56
N HIS A 138 -6.72 -1.28 -4.88
CA HIS A 138 -7.32 -0.18 -5.61
C HIS A 138 -8.74 0.10 -5.08
N ASP A 139 -9.55 -0.94 -4.96
CA ASP A 139 -10.96 -0.81 -4.60
C ASP A 139 -11.17 -0.54 -3.11
N ARG A 140 -10.42 -1.21 -2.23
CA ARG A 140 -10.73 -1.26 -0.79
C ARG A 140 -9.85 -0.39 0.09
N ILE A 141 -8.68 0.04 -0.41
CA ILE A 141 -7.73 0.89 0.34
C ILE A 141 -7.64 2.27 -0.31
N VAL A 142 -7.25 2.36 -1.58
CA VAL A 142 -6.93 3.64 -2.22
C VAL A 142 -8.15 4.57 -2.27
N ASN A 143 -9.33 4.02 -2.53
CA ASN A 143 -10.58 4.78 -2.56
C ASN A 143 -11.10 5.19 -1.18
N ARG A 144 -10.71 4.47 -0.11
CA ARG A 144 -11.26 4.65 1.24
C ARG A 144 -10.41 5.54 2.14
N TYR A 145 -9.09 5.59 1.93
CA TYR A 145 -8.18 6.35 2.78
C TYR A 145 -7.74 7.68 2.15
N ALA A 146 -7.51 8.67 3.01
CA ALA A 146 -6.87 9.91 2.60
C ALA A 146 -5.37 9.70 2.32
N ALA A 147 -4.79 10.52 1.45
CA ALA A 147 -3.37 10.46 1.07
C ALA A 147 -2.42 10.36 2.28
N ARG A 148 -2.67 11.17 3.32
CA ARG A 148 -1.87 11.21 4.57
C ARG A 148 -1.88 9.92 5.40
N ASP A 149 -2.93 9.11 5.24
CA ASP A 149 -3.10 7.86 5.96
C ASP A 149 -2.34 6.72 5.24
N LEU A 150 -2.10 6.86 3.93
CA LEU A 150 -1.30 5.90 3.16
C LEU A 150 0.20 6.00 3.48
N MET A 151 0.69 7.06 4.15
CA MET A 151 2.12 7.24 4.43
C MET A 151 2.67 6.07 5.26
N GLY A 152 3.77 5.49 4.79
CA GLY A 152 4.40 4.26 5.29
C GLY A 152 3.90 2.98 4.60
N LEU A 153 2.76 2.98 3.91
CA LEU A 153 2.28 1.82 3.15
C LEU A 153 3.10 1.57 1.88
N GLU A 154 3.78 2.60 1.36
CA GLU A 154 4.72 2.47 0.25
C GLU A 154 5.87 1.49 0.54
N GLU A 155 6.18 1.25 1.82
CA GLU A 155 7.13 0.21 2.25
C GLU A 155 6.56 -1.19 1.98
N PHE A 156 5.25 -1.39 2.07
CA PHE A 156 4.65 -2.69 1.74
C PHE A 156 4.73 -2.98 0.24
N SER A 157 4.40 -2.00 -0.61
CA SER A 157 4.65 -2.16 -2.05
C SER A 157 6.15 -2.36 -2.31
N PHE A 158 7.00 -1.68 -1.52
CA PHE A 158 8.42 -1.97 -1.25
C PHE A 158 8.78 -3.43 -1.45
N TRP A 159 8.32 -4.15 -0.43
CA TRP A 159 8.58 -5.54 -0.22
C TRP A 159 7.97 -6.40 -1.30
N LEU A 160 6.72 -6.14 -1.71
CA LEU A 160 6.06 -6.91 -2.78
C LEU A 160 6.83 -6.83 -4.10
N GLU A 161 7.28 -5.64 -4.46
CA GLU A 161 8.02 -5.42 -5.69
C GLU A 161 9.38 -6.10 -5.63
N THR A 162 10.08 -6.01 -4.51
CA THR A 162 11.34 -6.74 -4.29
C THR A 162 11.14 -8.26 -4.39
N LEU A 163 10.13 -8.82 -3.71
CA LEU A 163 9.82 -10.25 -3.74
C LEU A 163 9.39 -10.73 -5.12
N SER A 164 8.80 -9.86 -5.94
CA SER A 164 8.40 -10.16 -7.33
C SER A 164 9.58 -10.24 -8.30
N THR A 165 10.78 -9.81 -7.89
CA THR A 165 11.98 -9.86 -8.74
C THR A 165 12.86 -11.06 -8.42
N ASP A 166 13.53 -11.58 -9.44
CA ASP A 166 14.53 -12.65 -9.26
C ASP A 166 15.86 -12.17 -8.67
N ILE A 167 16.01 -10.85 -8.48
CA ILE A 167 17.24 -10.22 -8.04
C ILE A 167 17.20 -10.05 -6.52
N LEU A 168 17.84 -10.97 -5.80
CA LEU A 168 18.16 -10.79 -4.37
C LEU A 168 19.30 -9.77 -4.21
N SER A 169 19.10 -8.53 -4.65
CA SER A 169 20.01 -7.44 -4.30
C SER A 169 19.60 -6.89 -2.94
N GLN A 170 20.53 -6.86 -1.99
CA GLN A 170 20.33 -6.15 -0.72
C GLN A 170 19.97 -4.69 -1.04
N PRO A 171 18.88 -4.15 -0.47
CA PRO A 171 18.49 -2.78 -0.73
C PRO A 171 19.60 -1.86 -0.22
N ARG A 172 20.24 -1.12 -1.13
CA ARG A 172 21.11 -0.01 -0.74
C ARG A 172 20.23 1.09 -0.15
N VAL A 173 20.74 1.78 0.87
CA VAL A 173 20.04 2.90 1.53
C VAL A 173 19.55 3.89 0.48
N ILE A 174 18.22 3.96 0.30
CA ILE A 174 17.58 4.99 -0.52
C ILE A 174 17.75 6.29 0.25
N ARG A 175 18.50 7.24 -0.32
CA ARG A 175 18.52 8.60 0.20
C ARG A 175 17.20 9.25 -0.20
N THR A 176 16.24 9.27 0.71
CA THR A 176 15.11 10.21 0.64
C THR A 176 15.66 11.59 0.99
N GLY A 177 16.28 12.26 0.01
CA GLY A 177 16.57 13.68 0.16
C GLY A 177 15.26 14.41 0.37
N SER A 178 15.19 15.30 1.37
CA SER A 178 14.10 16.26 1.43
C SER A 178 14.26 17.14 0.19
N LEU A 179 13.41 16.93 -0.81
CA LEU A 179 13.04 18.00 -1.72
C LEU A 179 12.52 19.10 -0.80
N GLU A 180 13.33 20.15 -0.56
CA GLU A 180 12.80 21.34 0.07
C GLU A 180 11.62 21.77 -0.80
N ALA A 181 10.43 21.79 -0.19
CA ALA A 181 9.17 21.98 -0.90
C ALA A 181 9.12 23.36 -1.57
N THR A 182 9.68 23.46 -2.77
CA THR A 182 9.20 24.40 -3.77
C THR A 182 7.88 23.83 -4.24
N VAL A 183 6.80 24.46 -3.76
CA VAL A 183 5.42 24.22 -4.18
C VAL A 183 5.36 23.96 -5.70
N ASN A 184 4.84 22.79 -6.10
CA ASN A 184 4.62 22.26 -7.46
C ASN A 184 5.84 21.54 -8.06
N ASP A 185 5.94 20.21 -8.07
CA ASP A 185 5.11 19.31 -8.87
C ASP A 185 5.16 17.86 -8.35
N GLY A 186 4.06 17.34 -7.81
CA GLY A 186 3.98 15.96 -7.30
C GLY A 186 4.29 14.89 -8.35
N ALA A 187 4.16 15.21 -9.64
CA ALA A 187 4.50 14.32 -10.74
C ALA A 187 6.02 14.13 -10.87
N GLU A 188 6.81 15.18 -10.63
CA GLU A 188 8.28 15.10 -10.66
C GLU A 188 8.83 14.35 -9.44
N GLU A 189 8.21 14.54 -8.26
CA GLU A 189 8.51 13.75 -7.07
C GLU A 189 8.18 12.27 -7.27
N LEU A 190 7.02 11.97 -7.88
CA LEU A 190 6.65 10.60 -8.25
C LEU A 190 7.70 10.00 -9.20
N ALA A 191 8.09 10.72 -10.24
CA ALA A 191 9.10 10.27 -11.19
C ALA A 191 10.43 9.95 -10.50
N TYR A 192 10.89 10.84 -9.61
CA TYR A 192 12.10 10.64 -8.83
C TYR A 192 12.03 9.38 -7.96
N LEU A 193 10.92 9.18 -7.24
CA LEU A 193 10.71 8.00 -6.40
C LEU A 193 10.70 6.71 -7.22
N LEU A 194 9.99 6.69 -8.35
CA LEU A 194 9.95 5.52 -9.25
C LEU A 194 11.33 5.16 -9.79
N VAL A 195 12.12 6.14 -10.22
CA VAL A 195 13.45 5.88 -10.77
C VAL A 195 14.41 5.42 -9.68
N THR A 196 14.48 6.11 -8.54
CA THR A 196 15.38 5.72 -7.44
C THR A 196 15.06 4.34 -6.87
N ARG A 197 13.78 4.10 -6.56
CA ARG A 197 13.29 2.80 -6.08
C ARG A 197 13.47 1.71 -7.13
N GLY A 198 13.09 2.00 -8.36
CA GLY A 198 13.21 1.05 -9.46
C GLY A 198 14.64 0.60 -9.68
N GLN A 199 15.64 1.48 -9.53
CA GLN A 199 17.04 1.11 -9.70
C GLN A 199 17.52 0.15 -8.63
N VAL A 200 17.01 0.29 -7.39
CA VAL A 200 17.30 -0.62 -6.28
C VAL A 200 16.68 -2.00 -6.51
N ILE A 201 15.45 -2.05 -7.03
CA ILE A 201 14.69 -3.30 -7.17
C ILE A 201 14.97 -4.02 -8.49
N HIS A 202 14.85 -3.29 -9.61
CA HIS A 202 14.91 -3.84 -10.98
C HIS A 202 16.29 -3.70 -11.62
N GLY A 203 17.23 -3.03 -10.95
CA GLY A 203 18.58 -2.77 -11.43
C GLY A 203 18.69 -1.53 -12.31
N GLN A 204 19.89 -0.94 -12.32
CA GLN A 204 20.17 0.32 -13.02
C GLN A 204 19.92 0.23 -14.53
N GLU A 205 20.34 -0.85 -15.19
CA GLU A 205 20.22 -0.99 -16.64
C GLU A 205 18.76 -0.96 -17.12
N ARG A 206 17.87 -1.70 -16.44
CA ARG A 206 16.46 -1.81 -16.81
C ARG A 206 15.75 -0.47 -16.65
N ILE A 207 15.97 0.22 -15.52
CA ILE A 207 15.40 1.55 -15.31
C ILE A 207 15.98 2.58 -16.26
N SER A 208 17.27 2.48 -16.60
CA SER A 208 17.87 3.42 -17.55
C SER A 208 17.23 3.35 -18.94
N ARG A 209 16.85 2.14 -19.38
CA ARG A 209 16.09 1.96 -20.63
C ARG A 209 14.68 2.58 -20.53
N ILE A 210 14.00 2.41 -19.41
CA ILE A 210 12.67 3.01 -19.17
C ILE A 210 12.77 4.54 -19.21
N CYS A 211 13.72 5.14 -18.48
CA CYS A 211 13.92 6.59 -18.45
C CYS A 211 14.25 7.14 -19.83
N THR A 212 15.14 6.47 -20.59
CA THR A 212 15.47 6.85 -21.96
C THR A 212 14.24 6.80 -22.88
N THR A 213 13.39 5.79 -22.73
CA THR A 213 12.16 5.63 -23.53
C THR A 213 11.12 6.70 -23.18
N ALA A 214 11.00 7.04 -21.89
CA ALA A 214 10.09 8.06 -21.39
C ALA A 214 10.58 9.50 -21.63
N GLY A 215 11.87 9.69 -21.92
CA GLY A 215 12.49 11.02 -22.01
C GLY A 215 12.71 11.67 -20.64
N VAL A 216 13.03 10.85 -19.63
CA VAL A 216 13.23 11.23 -18.22
C VAL A 216 14.72 11.08 -17.85
N PRO A 217 15.29 11.95 -17.00
CA PRO A 217 16.67 11.84 -16.52
C PRO A 217 16.93 10.55 -15.73
N LEU A 218 18.21 10.18 -15.63
CA LEU A 218 18.68 9.22 -14.64
C LEU A 218 19.07 9.93 -13.33
N THR A 219 19.08 9.16 -12.24
CA THR A 219 19.43 9.60 -10.87
C THR A 219 20.86 10.07 -10.67
N ASP A 220 21.73 9.94 -11.67
CA ASP A 220 23.06 10.59 -11.64
C ASP A 220 22.93 12.13 -11.61
N VAL A 221 21.73 12.64 -11.88
CA VAL A 221 21.32 14.03 -11.76
C VAL A 221 20.64 14.25 -10.39
N PRO A 222 21.17 15.14 -9.53
CA PRO A 222 20.59 15.40 -8.20
C PRO A 222 19.13 15.88 -8.25
N PRO A 223 18.33 15.64 -7.18
CA PRO A 223 16.90 15.96 -7.14
C PRO A 223 16.57 17.41 -7.53
N ASP A 224 17.42 18.36 -7.12
CA ASP A 224 17.24 19.80 -7.39
C ASP A 224 17.26 20.16 -8.89
N PHE A 225 17.77 19.27 -9.74
CA PHE A 225 17.80 19.44 -11.20
C PHE A 225 16.64 18.74 -11.91
N TRP A 226 15.81 17.98 -11.19
CA TRP A 226 14.59 17.38 -11.75
C TRP A 226 13.44 18.40 -11.80
N VAL A 227 13.48 19.40 -10.93
CA VAL A 227 12.42 20.40 -10.77
C VAL A 227 12.28 21.28 -12.03
N GLY A 228 11.11 21.29 -12.65
CA GLY A 228 10.77 22.09 -13.83
C GLY A 228 11.41 21.60 -15.13
N TRP A 229 11.98 20.39 -15.15
CA TRP A 229 12.68 19.85 -16.32
C TRP A 229 11.75 19.04 -17.23
N GLN A 230 10.66 18.47 -16.69
CA GLN A 230 9.88 17.47 -17.41
C GLN A 230 8.56 18.01 -17.94
N LYS A 231 8.23 17.59 -19.17
CA LYS A 231 6.89 17.76 -19.70
C LYS A 231 6.00 16.68 -19.09
N ALA A 232 4.75 17.02 -18.74
CA ALA A 232 3.76 16.07 -18.22
C ALA A 232 3.70 14.76 -19.05
N GLU A 233 3.83 14.87 -20.38
CA GLU A 233 3.85 13.71 -21.29
C GLU A 233 5.00 12.72 -21.03
N SER A 234 6.18 13.20 -20.62
CA SER A 234 7.32 12.33 -20.27
C SER A 234 7.07 11.56 -18.97
N ILE A 235 6.41 12.20 -18.00
CA ILE A 235 6.06 11.55 -16.72
C ILE A 235 4.95 10.52 -16.94
N ASP A 236 3.95 10.81 -17.79
CA ASP A 236 2.92 9.83 -18.17
C ASP A 236 3.51 8.59 -18.84
N ARG A 237 4.47 8.77 -19.75
CA ARG A 237 5.20 7.67 -20.37
C ARG A 237 6.02 6.89 -19.35
N LEU A 238 6.67 7.56 -18.40
CA LEU A 238 7.41 6.90 -17.32
C LEU A 238 6.49 6.01 -16.48
N MET A 239 5.36 6.53 -16.02
CA MET A 239 4.38 5.76 -15.25
C MET A 239 3.87 4.55 -16.04
N THR A 240 3.59 4.75 -17.33
CA THR A 240 3.12 3.67 -18.23
C THR A 240 4.18 2.59 -18.44
N GLU A 241 5.44 2.95 -18.66
CA GLU A 241 6.53 1.99 -18.80
C GLU A 241 6.86 1.29 -17.48
N TYR A 242 6.80 2.02 -16.35
CA TYR A 242 7.03 1.46 -15.02
C TYR A 242 5.93 0.43 -14.66
N ALA A 243 4.66 0.71 -15.01
CA ALA A 243 3.55 -0.22 -14.80
C ALA A 243 3.70 -1.56 -15.54
N LYS A 244 4.53 -1.63 -16.60
CA LYS A 244 4.83 -2.86 -17.34
C LYS A 244 5.85 -3.75 -16.63
N LEU A 245 6.50 -3.28 -15.57
CA LEU A 245 7.44 -4.08 -14.78
C LEU A 245 6.74 -5.23 -14.03
N GLY A 246 5.47 -5.06 -13.67
CA GLY A 246 4.64 -6.10 -13.07
C GLY A 246 3.53 -5.54 -12.18
N HIS A 247 2.71 -6.42 -11.59
CA HIS A 247 1.60 -6.05 -10.71
C HIS A 247 2.07 -5.30 -9.45
N ALA A 248 3.21 -5.67 -8.87
CA ALA A 248 3.75 -4.96 -7.71
C ALA A 248 4.12 -3.50 -8.03
N SER A 249 4.69 -3.24 -9.21
CA SER A 249 5.00 -1.89 -9.69
C SER A 249 3.73 -1.06 -9.94
N ARG A 250 2.63 -1.70 -10.33
CA ARG A 250 1.30 -1.06 -10.42
C ARG A 250 0.78 -0.66 -9.04
N LEU A 251 0.90 -1.54 -8.04
CA LEU A 251 0.55 -1.20 -6.66
C LEU A 251 1.39 -0.03 -6.11
N THR A 252 2.68 0.01 -6.45
CA THR A 252 3.57 1.16 -6.14
C THR A 252 3.01 2.45 -6.72
N LEU A 253 2.65 2.43 -8.01
CA LEU A 253 2.06 3.59 -8.68
C LEU A 253 0.73 4.02 -8.04
N LEU A 254 -0.15 3.07 -7.69
CA LEU A 254 -1.41 3.37 -6.98
C LEU A 254 -1.18 4.12 -5.68
N ILE A 255 -0.28 3.62 -4.84
CA ILE A 255 -0.03 4.21 -3.52
C ILE A 255 0.63 5.59 -3.66
N LEU A 256 1.72 5.69 -4.44
CA LEU A 256 2.48 6.94 -4.56
C LEU A 256 1.70 8.03 -5.29
N SER A 257 0.97 7.69 -6.36
CA SER A 257 0.13 8.67 -7.08
C SER A 257 -0.95 9.25 -6.19
N ARG A 258 -1.59 8.42 -5.35
CA ARG A 258 -2.59 8.87 -4.38
C ARG A 258 -1.98 9.76 -3.29
N GLN A 259 -0.80 9.42 -2.78
CA GLN A 259 -0.09 10.22 -1.78
C GLN A 259 0.29 11.60 -2.30
N LEU A 260 0.78 11.66 -3.55
CA LEU A 260 1.29 12.88 -4.19
C LEU A 260 0.22 13.67 -4.95
N GLY A 261 -1.01 13.17 -5.03
CA GLY A 261 -2.11 13.82 -5.75
C GLY A 261 -1.94 13.82 -7.27
N VAL A 262 -1.20 12.85 -7.82
CA VAL A 262 -0.93 12.70 -9.26
C VAL A 262 -1.99 11.79 -9.87
N SER A 263 -2.52 12.19 -11.03
CA SER A 263 -3.45 11.33 -11.78
C SER A 263 -2.69 10.28 -12.55
N LEU A 264 -3.15 9.03 -12.49
CA LEU A 264 -2.56 7.94 -13.27
C LEU A 264 -3.04 7.99 -14.74
N PRO A 265 -2.18 7.67 -15.71
CA PRO A 265 -2.57 7.52 -17.10
C PRO A 265 -3.66 6.46 -17.27
N ARG A 266 -4.63 6.73 -18.16
CA ARG A 266 -5.78 5.84 -18.42
C ARG A 266 -5.37 4.46 -18.95
N ASP A 267 -4.18 4.35 -19.51
CA ASP A 267 -3.67 3.12 -20.12
C ASP A 267 -3.12 2.13 -19.08
N ILE A 268 -3.02 2.55 -17.81
CA ILE A 268 -2.62 1.68 -16.70
C ILE A 268 -3.86 0.95 -16.17
N ALA A 269 -4.00 -0.32 -16.56
CA ALA A 269 -5.04 -1.19 -16.02
C ALA A 269 -4.61 -1.77 -14.66
N PHE A 270 -5.53 -1.73 -13.69
CA PHE A 270 -5.40 -2.39 -12.40
C PHE A 270 -6.21 -3.66 -12.39
#